data_AF-A0A1E5SJQ1-F1
#
_entry.id   AF-A0A1E5SJQ1-F1
#
_cell.length_a   1.000
_cell.length_b   1.000
_cell.length_c   1.000
_cell.angle_alpha   90.00
_cell.angle_beta   90.00
_cell.angle_gamma   90.00
#
_symmetry.space_group_name_H-M   'P 1'
#
loop_
_entity.id
_entity.type
_entity.pdbx_description
1 polymer ?
#
loop_
_entity_poly.entity_id
_entity_poly.type
_entity_poly.pdbx_seq_one_letter_code
_entity_poly.pdbx_strand_id
1 'polypeptide(L)' 'MGAIELRNTILNKLNAIEDSSMLQGVLRYIEEHSSKDEIVAYTVQGEPLTKKKYIQKVKDAEKGNFISSEELKKRMQSW' A
#
# COMPACT_ATOMS: atom_id res chain seq x y z
N MET A 1 9.64 -3.15 -28.96
CA MET A 1 9.49 -4.48 -28.31
C MET A 1 8.03 -4.67 -27.95
N GLY A 2 7.43 -5.76 -28.41
CA GLY A 2 6.08 -6.15 -27.99
C GLY A 2 6.06 -6.64 -26.55
N ALA A 3 4.89 -6.62 -25.91
CA ALA A 3 4.72 -7.06 -24.52
C ALA A 3 5.20 -8.51 -24.28
N ILE A 4 5.08 -9.37 -25.29
CA ILE A 4 5.52 -10.77 -25.25
C ILE A 4 7.06 -10.86 -25.25
N GLU A 5 7.74 -10.10 -26.10
CA GLU A 5 9.20 -10.05 -26.20
C GLU A 5 9.83 -9.54 -24.90
N LEU A 6 9.21 -8.50 -24.31
CA LEU A 6 9.64 -7.94 -23.03
C LEU A 6 9.49 -8.96 -21.90
N ARG A 7 8.36 -9.68 -21.83
CA ARG A 7 8.12 -10.73 -20.83
C ARG A 7 9.15 -11.85 -20.93
N ASN A 8 9.43 -12.33 -22.14
CA ASN A 8 10.42 -13.40 -22.36
C ASN A 8 11.82 -12.95 -21.96
N THR A 9 12.18 -11.70 -22.26
CA THR A 9 13.47 -11.12 -21.87
C THR A 9 13.63 -11.06 -20.34
N ILE A 10 12.57 -10.64 -19.63
CA ILE A 10 12.58 -10.59 -18.16
C ILE A 10 12.74 -12.00 -17.58
N LEU A 11 11.96 -12.98 -18.05
CA LEU A 11 12.05 -14.37 -17.56
C LEU A 11 13.45 -14.96 -17.75
N ASN A 12 14.05 -14.75 -18.93
CA ASN A 12 15.41 -15.23 -19.19
C ASN A 12 16.45 -14.60 -18.26
N LYS A 13 16.31 -13.30 -17.98
CA LYS A 13 17.20 -12.61 -17.02
C LYS A 13 17.01 -13.11 -15.60
N LEU A 14 15.77 -13.35 -15.16
CA LEU A 14 15.49 -13.86 -13.82
C LEU A 14 16.04 -15.27 -13.61
N ASN A 15 15.90 -16.14 -14.61
CA ASN A 15 16.41 -17.50 -14.56
C ASN A 15 17.95 -17.57 -14.54
N ALA A 16 18.64 -16.52 -14.98
CA ALA A 16 20.10 -16.43 -14.97
C ALA A 16 20.67 -15.82 -13.68
N ILE A 17 19.82 -15.34 -12.76
CA ILE A 17 20.28 -14.79 -11.48
C ILE A 17 20.48 -15.95 -10.50
N GLU A 18 21.73 -16.18 -10.10
CA GLU A 18 22.08 -17.15 -9.05
C GLU A 18 22.01 -16.53 -7.64
N ASP A 19 22.13 -15.19 -7.54
CA ASP A 19 22.10 -14.46 -6.28
C ASP A 19 20.66 -14.27 -5.77
N SER A 20 20.34 -15.01 -4.70
CA SER A 20 19.06 -14.95 -3.99
C SER A 20 18.70 -13.54 -3.48
N SER A 21 19.70 -12.72 -3.13
CA SER A 21 19.45 -11.35 -2.65
C SER A 21 18.91 -10.43 -3.76
N MET A 22 19.37 -10.63 -5.01
CA MET A 22 18.83 -9.91 -6.17
C MET A 22 17.41 -10.37 -6.50
N LEU A 23 17.13 -11.67 -6.43
CA LEU A 23 15.78 -12.19 -6.62
C LEU A 23 14.80 -11.63 -5.58
N GLN A 24 15.22 -11.52 -4.32
CA GLN A 24 14.42 -10.87 -3.27
C GLN A 24 14.18 -9.39 -3.57
N GLY A 25 15.17 -8.67 -4.10
CA GLY A 25 15.02 -7.27 -4.51
C GLY A 25 13.99 -7.10 -5.62
N VAL A 26 14.01 -7.97 -6.64
CA VAL A 26 13.01 -7.98 -7.72
C VAL A 26 11.63 -8.31 -7.17
N LEU A 27 11.52 -9.32 -6.31
CA LEU A 27 10.24 -9.69 -5.70
C LEU A 27 9.65 -8.52 -4.91
N ARG A 28 10.45 -7.87 -4.06
CA ARG A 28 10.02 -6.69 -3.29
C ARG A 28 9.56 -5.56 -4.20
N TYR A 29 10.32 -5.27 -5.26
CA TYR A 29 9.93 -4.24 -6.22
C TYR A 29 8.58 -4.54 -6.87
N ILE A 30 8.36 -5.79 -7.29
CA ILE A 30 7.08 -6.23 -7.85
C ILE A 30 5.97 -6.14 -6.80
N GLU A 31 6.18 -6.55 -5.56
CA GLU A 31 5.16 -6.49 -4.50
C GLU A 31 4.80 -5.04 -4.13
N GLU A 32 5.78 -4.15 -4.05
CA GLU A 32 5.58 -2.71 -3.77
C GLU A 32 4.76 -2.02 -4.87
N HIS A 33 4.97 -2.40 -6.14
CA HIS A 33 4.35 -1.75 -7.29
C HIS A 33 3.17 -2.53 -7.90
N SER A 34 3.00 -3.81 -7.52
CA SER A 34 1.83 -4.65 -7.84
C SER A 34 0.78 -4.63 -6.73
N SER A 35 1.11 -4.03 -5.58
CA SER A 35 0.12 -3.52 -4.65
C SER A 35 -0.68 -2.44 -5.37
N LYS A 36 -1.64 -2.88 -6.19
CA LYS A 36 -2.72 -2.02 -6.67
C LYS A 36 -3.18 -1.28 -5.43
N ASP A 37 -3.13 0.05 -5.50
CA ASP A 37 -3.89 0.96 -4.64
C ASP A 37 -5.37 0.67 -4.88
N GLU A 38 -5.80 -0.52 -4.48
CA GLU A 38 -7.16 -0.99 -4.57
C GLU A 38 -7.94 -0.10 -3.61
N ILE A 39 -8.71 0.80 -4.22
CA ILE A 39 -9.59 1.69 -3.51
C ILE A 39 -10.70 0.80 -2.96
N VAL A 40 -10.69 0.61 -1.64
CA VAL A 40 -11.66 -0.27 -0.94
C VAL A 40 -12.88 0.49 -0.44
N ALA A 41 -12.77 1.82 -0.31
CA ALA A 41 -13.87 2.70 0.11
C ALA A 41 -13.58 4.15 -0.28
N TYR A 42 -14.56 5.04 -0.07
CA TYR A 42 -14.40 6.48 -0.15
C TYR A 42 -14.75 7.13 1.20
N THR A 43 -14.12 8.26 1.53
CA THR A 43 -14.48 9.06 2.71
C THR A 43 -15.78 9.84 2.49
N VAL A 44 -16.34 10.41 3.55
CA VAL A 44 -17.50 11.32 3.46
C VAL A 44 -17.21 12.57 2.63
N GLN A 45 -15.93 12.94 2.46
CA GLN A 45 -15.49 14.01 1.56
C GLN A 45 -15.22 13.55 0.11
N GLY A 46 -15.45 12.26 -0.20
CA GLY A 46 -15.22 11.70 -1.53
C GLY A 46 -13.78 11.31 -1.84
N GLU A 47 -12.89 11.27 -0.83
CA GLU A 47 -11.50 10.89 -1.04
C GLU A 47 -11.35 9.36 -1.10
N PRO A 48 -10.55 8.83 -2.05
CA PRO A 48 -10.35 7.39 -2.16
C PRO A 48 -9.53 6.84 -1.00
N LEU A 49 -10.08 5.80 -0.36
CA LEU A 49 -9.43 5.06 0.72
C LEU A 49 -8.84 3.75 0.17
N THR A 50 -7.52 3.72 0.07
CA THR A 50 -6.80 2.52 -0.39
C THR A 50 -6.79 1.43 0.68
N LYS A 51 -6.69 0.17 0.26
CA LYS A 51 -6.62 -1.00 1.16
C LYS A 51 -5.57 -0.83 2.27
N LYS A 52 -4.40 -0.29 1.93
CA LYS A 52 -3.32 0.01 2.88
C LYS A 52 -3.74 1.03 3.95
N LYS A 53 -4.39 2.13 3.56
CA LYS A 53 -4.91 3.15 4.49
C LYS A 53 -6.04 2.59 5.36
N TYR A 54 -6.90 1.77 4.79
CA TYR A 54 -7.99 1.13 5.53
C TYR A 54 -7.47 0.18 6.61
N ILE A 55 -6.53 -0.70 6.29
CA ILE A 55 -5.90 -1.62 7.26
C ILE A 55 -5.20 -0.83 8.38
N GLN A 56 -4.54 0.27 8.04
CA GLN A 56 -3.92 1.13 9.06
C GLN A 56 -4.94 1.75 10.01
N LYS A 57 -6.07 2.27 9.50
CA LYS A 57 -7.16 2.79 10.34
C LYS A 57 -7.73 1.74 11.29
N VAL A 58 -7.91 0.50 10.83
CA VAL A 58 -8.40 -0.60 11.67
C VAL A 58 -7.41 -0.87 12.80
N LYS A 59 -6.11 -0.98 12.49
CA LYS A 59 -5.07 -1.20 13.50
C LYS A 59 -4.98 -0.06 14.52
N ASP A 60 -5.16 1.18 14.10
CA ASP A 60 -5.12 2.32 15.02
C ASP A 60 -6.38 2.41 15.90
N ALA A 61 -7.53 1.94 15.39
CA ALA A 61 -8.74 1.76 16.20
C ALA A 61 -8.59 0.62 17.22
N GLU A 62 -7.97 -0.50 16.84
CA GLU A 62 -7.67 -1.63 17.73
C GLU A 62 -6.71 -1.26 18.87
N LYS A 63 -5.78 -0.31 18.64
CA LYS A 63 -4.91 0.24 19.69
C LYS A 63 -5.66 1.04 20.76
N GLY A 64 -6.95 1.32 20.57
CA GLY A 64 -7.78 1.93 21.60
C GLY A 64 -7.48 3.40 21.87
N ASN A 65 -6.89 4.13 20.91
CA ASN A 65 -6.75 5.58 21.02
C ASN A 65 -8.11 6.25 20.83
N PHE A 66 -8.86 6.38 21.93
CA PHE A 66 -10.05 7.21 21.99
C PHE A 66 -9.65 8.65 22.35
N ILE A 67 -10.33 9.61 21.74
CA ILE A 67 -10.31 10.99 22.22
C ILE A 67 -11.56 11.22 23.05
N SER A 68 -11.42 11.90 24.18
CA SER A 68 -12.56 12.32 24.97
C SER A 68 -13.38 13.39 24.22
N SER A 69 -14.68 13.50 24.55
CA SER A 69 -15.53 14.56 24.00
C SER A 69 -14.96 15.97 24.23
N GLU A 70 -14.19 16.15 25.30
CA GLU A 70 -13.55 17.42 25.65
C GLU A 70 -12.33 17.71 24.76
N GLU A 71 -11.51 16.69 24.46
CA GLU A 71 -10.41 16.81 23.49
C GLU A 71 -10.91 17.06 22.07
N LEU A 72 -12.03 16.44 21.70
CA LEU A 72 -12.68 16.69 20.42
C LEU A 72 -13.10 18.16 20.30
N LYS A 73 -13.75 18.72 21.33
CA LYS A 73 -14.13 20.15 21.37
C LYS A 73 -12.92 21.07 21.25
N LYS A 74 -11.82 20.78 21.97
CA LYS A 74 -10.58 21.58 21.88
C LYS A 74 -10.00 21.58 20.46
N ARG A 75 -10.00 20.43 19.78
CA ARG A 75 -9.53 20.33 18.39
C ARG A 75 -10.42 21.06 17.39
N MET A 76 -11.73 21.05 17.59
CA MET A 76 -12.68 21.79 16.75
C MET A 76 -12.48 23.31 16.83
N GLN A 77 -12.01 23.84 17.97
CA GLN A 77 -11.73 25.27 18.11
C GLN A 77 -10.45 25.72 17.42
N SER A 78 -9.57 24.78 17.04
CA SER A 78 -8.32 25.05 16.33
C SER A 78 -8.41 24.88 14.80
N TRP A 79 -9.62 24.65 14.27
CA TRP A 79 -9.91 24.57 12.83
C TRP A 79 -10.46 25.88 12.28
#